data_AF-A0A2G9MMG5-F1
#
_entry.id   AF-A0A2G9MMG5-F1
#
_cell.length_a   1.000
_cell.length_b   1.000
_cell.length_c   1.000
_cell.angle_alpha   90.00
_cell.angle_beta   90.00
_cell.angle_gamma   90.00
#
_symmetry.space_group_name_H-M   'P 1'
#
loop_
_entity.id
_entity.type
_entity.pdbx_description
1 polymer ?
#
loop_
_entity_poly.entity_id
_entity_poly.type
_entity_poly.pdbx_seq_one_letter_code
_entity_poly.pdbx_strand_id
1 'polypeptide(L)'
;MNANQLYAKLEHYFIKPQIRDDWVQHMTSVEKFISENYKKRSMGLVCDFTTEINEVYTAVFPSDAVMKKILDSGAKNALLFVHHPAIWDIRKAPEIFQQMNKELLQEFKKRKISIYNLHVPLDDFGKYSTSVTLAQALGLIPEKSFAPYYGALCGVYCKTSFTTVQELNKRFQEVVGHNTKIYAYGDNKIKDKYVAVIAGGGNSIEMLEEFTKDGINTFVTGITAKNSHSQKAHDFARKNELNLLGGTHYSTEKFACIAMVKYFKKEGLPAQFVDDVPVMEDM
;
A
#
# COMPACT_ATOMS: atom_id res chain seq x y z
N MET A 1 17.42 -8.76 -17.81
CA MET A 1 16.15 -9.27 -18.38
C MET A 1 15.57 -8.23 -19.32
N ASN A 2 14.98 -8.63 -20.46
CA ASN A 2 14.27 -7.69 -21.33
C ASN A 2 13.09 -7.02 -20.58
N ALA A 3 13.01 -5.69 -20.62
CA ALA A 3 12.03 -4.92 -19.86
C ALA A 3 10.58 -5.22 -20.28
N ASN A 4 10.31 -5.27 -21.59
CA ASN A 4 8.97 -5.57 -22.11
C ASN A 4 8.49 -6.96 -21.69
N GLN A 5 9.39 -7.95 -21.62
CA GLN A 5 9.06 -9.27 -21.10
C GLN A 5 8.62 -9.23 -19.63
N LEU A 6 9.30 -8.46 -18.78
CA LEU A 6 8.91 -8.31 -17.38
C LEU A 6 7.57 -7.58 -17.24
N TYR A 7 7.38 -6.48 -17.98
CA TYR A 7 6.14 -5.70 -17.94
C TYR A 7 4.94 -6.54 -18.37
N ALA A 8 5.06 -7.32 -19.45
CA ALA A 8 4.00 -8.22 -19.89
C ALA A 8 3.62 -9.26 -18.82
N LYS A 9 4.62 -9.81 -18.10
CA LYS A 9 4.36 -10.73 -16.98
C LYS A 9 3.63 -10.07 -15.82
N LEU A 10 4.05 -8.85 -15.44
CA LEU A 10 3.40 -8.08 -14.39
C LEU A 10 1.96 -7.73 -14.77
N GLU A 11 1.73 -7.23 -16.00
CA GLU A 11 0.39 -6.91 -16.49
C GLU A 11 -0.51 -8.16 -16.49
N HIS A 12 -0.01 -9.27 -17.03
CA HIS A 12 -0.77 -10.52 -17.11
C HIS A 12 -1.15 -11.07 -15.73
N TYR A 13 -0.23 -10.99 -14.76
CA TYR A 13 -0.46 -11.55 -13.43
C TYR A 13 -1.36 -10.67 -12.55
N PHE A 14 -1.18 -9.34 -12.60
CA PHE A 14 -1.78 -8.43 -11.62
C PHE A 14 -2.96 -7.62 -12.18
N ILE A 15 -2.92 -7.20 -13.45
CA ILE A 15 -3.91 -6.26 -14.00
C ILE A 15 -5.07 -7.03 -14.63
N LYS A 16 -6.14 -7.20 -13.85
CA LYS A 16 -7.38 -7.87 -14.31
C LYS A 16 -8.30 -6.89 -15.05
N PRO A 17 -9.12 -7.35 -16.02
CA PRO A 17 -9.95 -6.46 -16.85
C PRO A 17 -10.91 -5.54 -16.09
N GLN A 18 -11.39 -5.97 -14.91
CA GLN A 18 -12.33 -5.19 -14.10
C GLN A 18 -11.65 -4.12 -13.22
N ILE A 19 -10.33 -4.22 -13.02
CA ILE A 19 -9.59 -3.31 -12.15
C ILE A 19 -9.32 -2.01 -12.90
N ARG A 20 -9.54 -0.89 -12.21
CA ARG A 20 -9.29 0.47 -12.70
C ARG A 20 -8.56 1.30 -11.65
N ASP A 21 -8.04 2.45 -12.06
CA ASP A 21 -7.42 3.43 -11.18
C ASP A 21 -7.48 4.82 -11.85
N ASP A 22 -7.26 5.90 -11.10
CA ASP A 22 -7.42 7.28 -11.58
C ASP A 22 -6.21 8.20 -11.32
N TRP A 23 -5.07 7.64 -10.87
CA TRP A 23 -3.84 8.38 -10.57
C TRP A 23 -3.38 9.40 -11.60
N VAL A 24 -3.54 9.14 -12.90
CA VAL A 24 -2.99 10.01 -13.97
C VAL A 24 -3.40 11.48 -13.79
N GLN A 25 -4.62 11.74 -13.30
CA GLN A 25 -5.14 13.10 -13.12
C GLN A 25 -4.36 13.92 -12.08
N HIS A 26 -3.65 13.23 -11.18
CA HIS A 26 -2.83 13.85 -10.14
C HIS A 26 -1.38 14.07 -10.59
N MET A 27 -0.97 13.53 -11.74
CA MET A 27 0.45 13.49 -12.18
C MET A 27 0.85 14.56 -13.20
N THR A 28 0.06 15.62 -13.36
CA THR A 28 0.26 16.66 -14.38
C THR A 28 1.63 17.32 -14.32
N SER A 29 2.17 17.54 -13.11
CA SER A 29 3.46 18.22 -12.97
C SER A 29 4.63 17.41 -13.56
N VAL A 30 4.52 16.08 -13.62
CA VAL A 30 5.55 15.15 -14.13
C VAL A 30 5.15 14.49 -15.45
N GLU A 31 4.08 14.96 -16.11
CA GLU A 31 3.47 14.35 -17.30
C GLU A 31 4.48 13.98 -18.40
N LYS A 32 5.51 14.82 -18.63
CA LYS A 32 6.55 14.58 -19.65
C LYS A 32 7.36 13.29 -19.46
N PHE A 33 7.31 12.69 -18.28
CA PHE A 33 7.99 11.44 -17.95
C PHE A 33 7.06 10.23 -17.97
N ILE A 34 5.75 10.46 -18.00
CA ILE A 34 4.74 9.42 -17.86
C ILE A 34 4.55 8.72 -19.21
N SER A 35 4.55 7.40 -19.21
CA SER A 35 4.37 6.59 -20.40
C SER A 35 2.93 6.69 -20.93
N GLU A 36 2.77 6.46 -22.23
CA GLU A 36 1.44 6.43 -22.87
C GLU A 36 0.55 5.29 -22.35
N ASN A 37 1.13 4.19 -21.87
CA ASN A 37 0.37 3.09 -21.25
C ASN A 37 -0.23 3.57 -19.92
N TYR A 38 0.59 4.21 -19.07
CA TYR A 38 0.13 4.69 -17.78
C TYR A 38 -0.88 5.82 -17.91
N LYS A 39 -0.69 6.74 -18.85
CA LYS A 39 -1.67 7.81 -19.10
C LYS A 39 -3.08 7.29 -19.40
N LYS A 40 -3.19 6.10 -20.00
CA LYS A 40 -4.47 5.48 -20.37
C LYS A 40 -5.11 4.66 -19.26
N ARG A 41 -4.29 4.13 -18.34
CA ARG A 41 -4.73 3.10 -17.38
C ARG A 41 -4.54 3.47 -15.91
N SER A 42 -3.71 4.46 -15.60
CA SER A 42 -3.27 4.80 -14.24
C SER A 42 -2.64 3.63 -13.47
N MET A 43 -2.14 2.61 -14.19
CA MET A 43 -1.54 1.40 -13.63
C MET A 43 -0.47 0.89 -14.58
N GLY A 44 0.56 0.23 -14.05
CA GLY A 44 1.63 -0.39 -14.81
C GLY A 44 2.84 0.53 -15.00
N LEU A 45 3.36 0.60 -16.23
CA LEU A 45 4.64 1.26 -16.52
C LEU A 45 4.53 2.79 -16.43
N VAL A 46 4.87 3.39 -15.30
CA VAL A 46 4.83 4.84 -15.08
C VAL A 46 5.85 5.55 -15.96
N CYS A 47 7.13 5.21 -15.84
CA CYS A 47 8.24 5.82 -16.56
C CYS A 47 9.01 4.75 -17.32
N ASP A 48 9.07 4.89 -18.65
CA ASP A 48 9.77 3.94 -19.53
C ASP A 48 11.15 4.48 -19.93
N PHE A 49 12.18 4.12 -19.16
CA PHE A 49 13.54 4.62 -19.33
C PHE A 49 14.57 3.55 -19.70
N THR A 50 14.19 2.26 -19.67
CA THR A 50 15.10 1.16 -19.97
C THR A 50 14.44 0.04 -20.78
N THR A 51 15.23 -0.57 -21.67
CA THR A 51 14.88 -1.78 -22.41
C THR A 51 15.39 -3.06 -21.74
N GLU A 52 16.26 -2.92 -20.73
CA GLU A 52 16.84 -4.02 -19.96
C GLU A 52 16.82 -3.71 -18.46
N ILE A 53 16.45 -4.71 -17.66
CA ILE A 53 16.37 -4.63 -16.20
C ILE A 53 17.34 -5.64 -15.60
N ASN A 54 18.31 -5.14 -14.83
CA ASN A 54 19.34 -5.92 -14.15
C ASN A 54 19.02 -6.17 -12.67
N GLU A 55 18.27 -5.26 -12.05
CA GLU A 55 17.84 -5.34 -10.66
C GLU A 55 16.54 -4.57 -10.43
N VAL A 56 15.85 -4.90 -9.35
CA VAL A 56 14.57 -4.30 -8.97
C VAL A 56 14.62 -3.77 -7.55
N TYR A 57 14.21 -2.53 -7.38
CA TYR A 57 13.96 -1.90 -6.09
C TYR A 57 12.45 -1.86 -5.88
N THR A 58 11.95 -2.36 -4.76
CA THR A 58 10.54 -2.21 -4.38
C THR A 58 10.39 -1.17 -3.28
N ALA A 59 9.36 -0.33 -3.35
CA ALA A 59 9.06 0.67 -2.32
C ALA A 59 7.55 0.91 -2.24
N VAL A 60 7.07 1.52 -1.16
CA VAL A 60 5.65 1.93 -1.07
C VAL A 60 5.43 3.20 -1.90
N PHE A 61 6.22 4.24 -1.61
CA PHE A 61 6.17 5.55 -2.25
C PHE A 61 7.50 5.86 -2.97
N PRO A 62 7.49 6.62 -4.08
CA PRO A 62 8.69 7.10 -4.76
C PRO A 62 9.18 8.41 -4.12
N SER A 63 9.41 8.42 -2.79
CA SER A 63 9.87 9.63 -2.10
C SER A 63 11.28 10.02 -2.51
N ASP A 64 11.65 11.28 -2.26
CA ASP A 64 13.02 11.76 -2.46
C ASP A 64 14.05 10.89 -1.74
N ALA A 65 13.74 10.41 -0.53
CA ALA A 65 14.63 9.54 0.25
C ALA A 65 14.84 8.19 -0.43
N VAL A 66 13.76 7.55 -0.88
CA VAL A 66 13.79 6.28 -1.65
C VAL A 66 14.55 6.46 -2.95
N MET A 67 14.20 7.47 -3.74
CA MET A 67 14.82 7.72 -5.05
C MET A 67 16.32 8.03 -4.92
N LYS A 68 16.72 8.86 -3.93
CA LYS A 68 18.13 9.15 -3.66
C LYS A 68 18.90 7.90 -3.24
N LYS A 69 18.36 7.08 -2.33
CA LYS A 69 19.00 5.83 -1.91
C LYS A 69 19.28 4.87 -3.07
N ILE A 70 18.40 4.82 -4.07
CA ILE A 70 18.60 4.04 -5.30
C ILE A 70 19.68 4.67 -6.19
N LEU A 71 19.72 6.00 -6.30
CA LEU A 71 20.78 6.67 -7.06
C LEU A 71 22.15 6.53 -6.39
N ASP A 72 22.20 6.61 -5.07
CA ASP A 72 23.42 6.53 -4.27
C ASP A 72 24.01 5.11 -4.28
N SER A 73 23.21 4.07 -4.50
CA SER A 73 23.70 2.70 -4.71
C SER A 73 24.46 2.50 -6.03
N GLY A 74 24.38 3.48 -6.95
CA GLY A 74 24.99 3.37 -8.27
C GLY A 74 24.13 2.63 -9.30
N ALA A 75 22.86 2.35 -8.99
CA ALA A 75 21.94 1.61 -9.85
C ALA A 75 21.88 2.16 -11.29
N LYS A 76 21.86 1.25 -12.28
CA LYS A 76 21.66 1.53 -13.71
C LYS A 76 20.93 0.38 -14.39
N ASN A 77 20.13 0.67 -15.42
CA ASN A 77 19.31 -0.34 -16.10
C ASN A 77 18.48 -1.15 -15.10
N ALA A 78 17.67 -0.45 -14.30
CA ALA A 78 16.96 -1.01 -13.16
C ALA A 78 15.47 -0.67 -13.22
N LEU A 79 14.70 -1.27 -12.30
CA LEU A 79 13.29 -0.97 -12.11
C LEU A 79 13.05 -0.52 -10.68
N LEU A 80 12.37 0.61 -10.50
CA LEU A 80 11.70 0.95 -9.25
C LEU A 80 10.23 0.52 -9.36
N PHE A 81 9.86 -0.51 -8.61
CA PHE A 81 8.49 -0.96 -8.44
C PHE A 81 7.86 -0.29 -7.21
N VAL A 82 6.75 0.41 -7.38
CA VAL A 82 6.08 1.14 -6.29
C VAL A 82 4.61 0.76 -6.17
N HIS A 83 4.09 0.79 -4.93
CA HIS A 83 2.65 0.62 -4.71
C HIS A 83 1.88 1.89 -5.08
N HIS A 84 2.42 3.07 -4.76
CA HIS A 84 1.86 4.36 -5.14
C HIS A 84 2.74 5.07 -6.17
N PRO A 85 2.17 5.79 -7.16
CA PRO A 85 2.94 6.55 -8.13
C PRO A 85 3.31 7.98 -7.64
N ALA A 86 2.79 8.38 -6.48
CA ALA A 86 2.97 9.68 -5.84
C ALA A 86 3.30 9.49 -4.35
N ILE A 87 3.73 10.55 -3.66
CA ILE A 87 4.12 10.52 -2.25
C ILE A 87 2.94 10.94 -1.38
N TRP A 88 2.60 10.13 -0.39
CA TRP A 88 1.61 10.49 0.63
C TRP A 88 2.20 11.35 1.74
N ASP A 89 1.53 12.46 2.10
CA ASP A 89 1.80 13.22 3.32
C ASP A 89 0.53 13.91 3.83
N ILE A 90 -0.07 13.36 4.89
CA ILE A 90 -1.30 13.90 5.49
C ILE A 90 -1.13 15.35 6.01
N ARG A 91 0.10 15.78 6.33
CA ARG A 91 0.40 17.14 6.81
C ARG A 91 0.28 18.19 5.72
N LYS A 92 0.20 17.77 4.45
CA LYS A 92 0.02 18.62 3.28
C LYS A 92 -1.44 18.82 2.87
N ALA A 93 -2.38 18.36 3.69
CA ALA A 93 -3.80 18.53 3.43
C ALA A 93 -4.15 20.00 3.07
N PRO A 94 -4.99 20.22 2.04
CA PRO A 94 -5.76 19.22 1.31
C PRO A 94 -4.99 18.47 0.20
N GLU A 95 -3.81 18.95 -0.21
CA GLU A 95 -2.99 18.33 -1.26
C GLU A 95 -2.12 17.22 -0.69
N ILE A 96 -2.73 16.11 -0.25
CA ILE A 96 -2.03 15.02 0.45
C ILE A 96 -1.11 14.17 -0.43
N PHE A 97 -1.30 14.17 -1.76
CA PHE A 97 -0.44 13.46 -2.70
C PHE A 97 0.52 14.40 -3.42
N GLN A 98 1.80 14.29 -3.08
CA GLN A 98 2.89 15.08 -3.63
C GLN A 98 3.55 14.35 -4.81
N GLN A 99 4.01 15.11 -5.80
CA GLN A 99 4.58 14.54 -7.02
C GLN A 99 6.06 14.20 -6.88
N MET A 100 6.52 13.23 -7.67
CA MET A 100 7.94 12.88 -7.75
C MET A 100 8.80 14.09 -8.14
N ASN A 101 9.97 14.20 -7.51
CA ASN A 101 10.94 15.24 -7.81
C ASN A 101 11.46 15.13 -9.27
N LYS A 102 11.36 16.23 -10.01
CA LYS A 102 11.67 16.26 -11.45
C LYS A 102 13.15 16.07 -11.73
N GLU A 103 14.01 16.61 -10.88
CA GLU A 103 15.46 16.48 -10.97
C GLU A 103 15.87 15.02 -10.73
N LEU A 104 15.27 14.35 -9.75
CA LEU A 104 15.50 12.92 -9.52
C LEU A 104 14.99 12.06 -10.68
N LEU A 105 13.83 12.39 -11.27
CA LEU A 105 13.34 11.71 -12.47
C LEU A 105 14.28 11.88 -13.67
N GLN A 106 14.93 13.04 -13.83
CA GLN A 106 15.96 13.22 -14.86
C GLN A 106 17.17 12.30 -14.60
N GLU A 107 17.60 12.16 -13.36
CA GLU A 107 18.69 11.25 -13.01
C GLU A 107 18.31 9.77 -13.22
N PHE A 108 17.09 9.38 -12.87
CA PHE A 108 16.53 8.06 -13.18
C PHE A 108 16.57 7.79 -14.69
N LYS A 109 16.15 8.77 -15.51
CA LYS A 109 16.19 8.66 -16.96
C LYS A 109 17.62 8.50 -17.48
N LYS A 110 18.58 9.31 -17.01
CA LYS A 110 20.01 9.21 -17.38
C LYS A 110 20.59 7.84 -17.04
N ARG A 111 20.18 7.27 -15.90
CA ARG A 111 20.64 5.95 -15.43
C ARG A 111 19.79 4.79 -15.93
N LYS A 112 18.77 5.05 -16.75
CA LYS A 112 17.86 4.03 -17.29
C LYS A 112 17.18 3.23 -16.17
N ILE A 113 16.58 3.94 -15.22
CA ILE A 113 15.82 3.34 -14.11
C ILE A 113 14.34 3.59 -14.36
N SER A 114 13.63 2.60 -14.89
CA SER A 114 12.18 2.71 -15.13
C SER A 114 11.41 2.68 -13.81
N ILE A 115 10.17 3.19 -13.83
CA ILE A 115 9.25 3.16 -12.69
C ILE A 115 7.99 2.39 -13.10
N TYR A 116 7.58 1.42 -12.29
CA TYR A 116 6.36 0.62 -12.50
C TYR A 116 5.50 0.65 -11.25
N ASN A 117 4.21 0.88 -11.42
CA ASN A 117 3.26 1.06 -10.33
C ASN A 117 2.13 0.03 -10.38
N LEU A 118 1.84 -0.58 -9.23
CA LEU A 118 0.61 -1.33 -9.00
C LEU A 118 -0.02 -0.87 -7.69
N HIS A 119 -1.08 -0.08 -7.80
CA HIS A 119 -1.91 0.35 -6.67
C HIS A 119 -3.05 -0.66 -6.46
N VAL A 120 -4.27 -0.40 -6.97
CA VAL A 120 -5.45 -1.29 -6.81
C VAL A 120 -5.16 -2.77 -7.17
N PRO A 121 -4.36 -3.11 -8.21
CA PRO A 121 -3.99 -4.50 -8.47
C PRO A 121 -3.27 -5.22 -7.31
N LEU A 122 -2.53 -4.49 -6.49
CA LEU A 122 -1.90 -5.00 -5.27
C LEU A 122 -2.80 -4.88 -4.03
N ASP A 123 -3.91 -4.16 -4.08
CA ASP A 123 -4.90 -4.22 -3.00
C ASP A 123 -5.79 -5.46 -3.13
N ASP A 124 -6.05 -5.88 -4.37
CA ASP A 124 -6.92 -7.02 -4.65
C ASP A 124 -6.45 -8.32 -3.97
N PHE A 125 -7.41 -9.09 -3.48
CA PHE A 125 -7.16 -10.29 -2.71
C PHE A 125 -6.25 -11.28 -3.43
N GLY A 126 -5.12 -11.58 -2.81
CA GLY A 126 -4.12 -12.48 -3.37
C GLY A 126 -2.85 -12.53 -2.54
N LYS A 127 -1.90 -13.34 -3.02
CA LYS A 127 -0.62 -13.61 -2.32
C LYS A 127 0.19 -12.36 -2.00
N TYR A 128 0.13 -11.36 -2.86
CA TYR A 128 0.90 -10.11 -2.73
C TYR A 128 0.03 -8.93 -2.27
N SER A 129 -1.21 -9.20 -1.84
CA SER A 129 -2.15 -8.16 -1.42
C SER A 129 -1.61 -7.35 -0.24
N THR A 130 -1.80 -6.04 -0.24
CA THR A 130 -1.46 -5.14 0.89
C THR A 130 -2.07 -5.66 2.19
N SER A 131 -3.38 -5.89 2.23
CA SER A 131 -4.07 -6.37 3.43
C SER A 131 -3.72 -7.82 3.81
N VAL A 132 -3.56 -8.72 2.84
CA VAL A 132 -3.18 -10.12 3.11
C VAL A 132 -1.76 -10.21 3.68
N THR A 133 -0.82 -9.48 3.11
CA THR A 133 0.59 -9.51 3.55
C THR A 133 0.76 -8.83 4.91
N LEU A 134 0.03 -7.75 5.19
CA LEU A 134 -0.07 -7.17 6.52
C LEU A 134 -0.62 -8.16 7.54
N ALA A 135 -1.75 -8.80 7.23
CA ALA A 135 -2.38 -9.79 8.11
C ALA A 135 -1.43 -10.94 8.44
N GLN A 136 -0.72 -11.47 7.45
CA GLN A 136 0.29 -12.51 7.65
C GLN A 136 1.46 -12.04 8.53
N ALA A 137 1.94 -10.80 8.35
CA ALA A 137 2.99 -10.24 9.20
C ALA A 137 2.54 -10.11 10.67
N LEU A 138 1.27 -9.78 10.89
CA LEU A 138 0.63 -9.75 12.21
C LEU A 138 0.41 -11.14 12.83
N GLY A 139 0.60 -12.22 12.07
CA GLY A 139 0.31 -13.58 12.53
C GLY A 139 -1.18 -13.93 12.49
N LEU A 140 -1.97 -13.16 11.73
CA LEU A 140 -3.38 -13.44 11.46
C LEU A 140 -3.50 -14.43 10.28
N ILE A 141 -4.63 -15.12 10.20
CA ILE A 141 -4.92 -16.08 9.12
C ILE A 141 -5.99 -15.46 8.20
N PRO A 142 -5.62 -14.97 7.00
CA PRO A 142 -6.57 -14.44 6.01
C PRO A 142 -7.51 -15.54 5.50
N GLU A 143 -8.82 -15.30 5.48
CA GLU A 143 -9.80 -16.30 5.02
C GLU A 143 -10.64 -15.84 3.82
N LYS A 144 -11.13 -14.59 3.84
CA LYS A 144 -12.08 -14.09 2.85
C LYS A 144 -11.89 -12.60 2.64
N SER A 145 -12.01 -12.13 1.41
CA SER A 145 -11.96 -10.71 1.08
C SER A 145 -13.32 -10.00 1.19
N PHE A 146 -13.27 -8.69 1.35
CA PHE A 146 -14.41 -7.77 1.39
C PHE A 146 -14.00 -6.38 0.87
N ALA A 147 -14.90 -5.40 0.98
CA ALA A 147 -14.63 -3.99 0.66
C ALA A 147 -14.29 -3.76 -0.82
N PRO A 148 -15.32 -3.57 -1.68
CA PRO A 148 -15.14 -3.21 -3.07
C PRO A 148 -14.37 -1.89 -3.23
N TYR A 149 -13.30 -1.91 -4.03
CA TYR A 149 -12.49 -0.74 -4.34
C TYR A 149 -11.98 -0.82 -5.78
N TYR A 150 -12.52 0.04 -6.67
CA TYR A 150 -12.11 0.13 -8.07
C TYR A 150 -12.04 -1.21 -8.85
N GLY A 151 -12.97 -2.14 -8.55
CA GLY A 151 -13.04 -3.46 -9.18
C GLY A 151 -12.23 -4.56 -8.49
N ALA A 152 -11.54 -4.23 -7.40
CA ALA A 152 -10.88 -5.15 -6.48
C ALA A 152 -11.68 -5.32 -5.17
N LEU A 153 -11.25 -6.26 -4.32
CA LEU A 153 -11.64 -6.37 -2.92
C LEU A 153 -10.42 -6.14 -2.03
N CYS A 154 -10.31 -4.95 -1.41
CA CYS A 154 -9.10 -4.52 -0.70
C CYS A 154 -9.06 -4.97 0.78
N GLY A 155 -10.21 -5.33 1.35
CA GLY A 155 -10.32 -5.80 2.72
C GLY A 155 -10.19 -7.30 2.85
N VAL A 156 -9.72 -7.77 4.01
CA VAL A 156 -9.66 -9.18 4.35
C VAL A 156 -10.09 -9.48 5.78
N TYR A 157 -11.00 -10.44 5.92
CA TYR A 157 -11.35 -11.05 7.19
C TYR A 157 -10.24 -12.03 7.60
N CYS A 158 -9.79 -11.90 8.84
CA CYS A 158 -8.74 -12.75 9.36
C CYS A 158 -9.15 -13.41 10.67
N LYS A 159 -8.88 -14.72 10.78
CA LYS A 159 -8.88 -15.42 12.07
C LYS A 159 -7.68 -14.99 12.90
N THR A 160 -7.87 -14.94 14.20
CA THR A 160 -6.82 -14.57 15.15
C THR A 160 -6.77 -15.50 16.36
N SER A 161 -5.56 -15.77 16.85
CA SER A 161 -5.36 -16.40 18.16
C SER A 161 -5.48 -15.40 19.31
N PHE A 162 -5.23 -14.10 19.05
CA PHE A 162 -5.32 -13.03 20.04
C PHE A 162 -6.71 -13.00 20.67
N THR A 163 -6.75 -12.78 21.98
CA THR A 163 -7.99 -12.69 22.77
C THR A 163 -8.45 -11.26 22.95
N THR A 164 -7.51 -10.32 22.98
CA THR A 164 -7.78 -8.90 23.23
C THR A 164 -7.22 -7.99 22.15
N VAL A 165 -7.80 -6.79 22.05
CA VAL A 165 -7.34 -5.73 21.16
C VAL A 165 -5.95 -5.25 21.56
N GLN A 166 -5.60 -5.20 22.86
CA GLN A 166 -4.24 -4.79 23.24
C GLN A 166 -3.17 -5.83 22.90
N GLU A 167 -3.47 -7.14 22.96
CA GLU A 167 -2.54 -8.17 22.49
C GLU A 167 -2.21 -7.99 21.00
N LEU A 168 -3.26 -7.82 20.19
CA LEU A 168 -3.10 -7.53 18.76
C LEU A 168 -2.32 -6.22 18.54
N ASN A 169 -2.63 -5.17 19.30
CA ASN A 169 -1.94 -3.90 19.16
C ASN A 169 -0.45 -3.99 19.53
N LYS A 170 -0.09 -4.75 20.56
CA LYS A 170 1.31 -5.00 20.92
C LYS A 170 2.03 -5.68 19.76
N ARG A 171 1.43 -6.73 19.19
CA ARG A 171 1.97 -7.39 17.99
C ARG A 171 2.09 -6.42 16.82
N PHE A 172 1.11 -5.54 16.65
CA PHE A 172 1.12 -4.56 15.57
C PHE A 172 2.31 -3.61 15.70
N GLN A 173 2.56 -3.04 16.88
CA GLN A 173 3.73 -2.19 17.14
C GLN A 173 5.06 -2.88 16.82
N GLU A 174 5.21 -4.14 17.27
CA GLU A 174 6.41 -4.95 16.99
C GLU A 174 6.62 -5.14 15.48
N VAL A 175 5.55 -5.37 14.74
CA VAL A 175 5.57 -5.64 13.29
C VAL A 175 5.84 -4.37 12.47
N VAL A 176 5.23 -3.24 12.83
CA VAL A 176 5.47 -1.98 12.10
C VAL A 176 6.78 -1.30 12.51
N GLY A 177 7.26 -1.56 13.73
CA GLY A 177 8.51 -1.02 14.26
C GLY A 177 8.38 0.35 14.93
N HIS A 178 7.17 0.77 15.26
CA HIS A 178 6.88 2.02 15.95
C HIS A 178 5.56 1.92 16.75
N ASN A 179 5.29 2.92 17.59
CA ASN A 179 4.02 3.01 18.31
C ASN A 179 2.85 3.13 17.34
N THR A 180 1.79 2.39 17.59
CA THR A 180 0.52 2.40 16.86
C THR A 180 -0.52 3.20 17.64
N LYS A 181 -1.66 3.49 17.02
CA LYS A 181 -2.80 4.13 17.69
C LYS A 181 -3.95 3.15 17.86
N ILE A 182 -4.57 3.16 19.05
CA ILE A 182 -5.85 2.51 19.28
C ILE A 182 -6.91 3.58 19.56
N TYR A 183 -8.04 3.47 18.88
CA TYR A 183 -9.30 4.09 19.29
C TYR A 183 -10.20 2.98 19.85
N ALA A 184 -10.21 2.85 21.18
CA ALA A 184 -10.93 1.81 21.89
C ALA A 184 -12.40 2.19 22.09
N TYR A 185 -13.20 2.10 21.03
CA TYR A 185 -14.63 2.44 21.13
C TYR A 185 -15.52 1.27 21.52
N GLY A 186 -15.02 0.04 21.53
CA GLY A 186 -15.76 -1.16 21.92
C GLY A 186 -15.11 -1.95 23.04
N ASP A 187 -15.66 -3.14 23.31
CA ASP A 187 -15.06 -4.10 24.24
C ASP A 187 -13.65 -4.47 23.76
N ASN A 188 -12.75 -4.63 24.71
CA ASN A 188 -11.40 -5.09 24.48
C ASN A 188 -11.32 -6.54 23.94
N LYS A 189 -12.28 -7.39 24.26
CA LYS A 189 -12.31 -8.77 23.76
C LYS A 189 -12.56 -8.76 22.24
N ILE A 190 -11.73 -9.47 21.48
CA ILE A 190 -11.98 -9.67 20.04
C ILE A 190 -13.17 -10.63 19.88
N LYS A 191 -14.25 -10.16 19.27
CA LYS A 191 -15.46 -10.96 19.03
C LYS A 191 -15.17 -12.06 18.02
N ASP A 192 -15.63 -13.27 18.33
CA ASP A 192 -15.58 -14.48 17.50
C ASP A 192 -14.22 -14.85 16.90
N LYS A 193 -13.12 -14.31 17.47
CA LYS A 193 -11.76 -14.50 16.96
C LYS A 193 -11.55 -14.03 15.52
N TYR A 194 -12.28 -12.98 15.11
CA TYR A 194 -12.13 -12.34 13.81
C TYR A 194 -11.73 -10.87 13.90
N VAL A 195 -10.92 -10.46 12.94
CA VAL A 195 -10.45 -9.08 12.74
C VAL A 195 -10.62 -8.72 11.28
N ALA A 196 -11.08 -7.50 11.01
CA ALA A 196 -11.08 -6.92 9.67
C ALA A 196 -9.77 -6.16 9.43
N VAL A 197 -9.16 -6.34 8.25
CA VAL A 197 -7.90 -5.68 7.89
C VAL A 197 -8.06 -5.01 6.52
N ILE A 198 -7.77 -3.71 6.46
CA ILE A 198 -7.57 -2.95 5.21
C ILE A 198 -6.29 -2.12 5.40
N ALA A 199 -5.20 -2.47 4.73
CA ALA A 199 -3.97 -1.67 4.77
C ALA A 199 -4.18 -0.26 4.18
N GLY A 200 -3.34 0.71 4.57
CA GLY A 200 -3.41 2.06 4.01
C GLY A 200 -4.59 2.89 4.52
N GLY A 201 -5.31 3.53 3.60
CA GLY A 201 -6.39 4.49 3.88
C GLY A 201 -7.79 3.89 4.05
N GLY A 202 -7.95 2.84 4.86
CA GLY A 202 -9.21 2.09 4.98
C GLY A 202 -10.27 2.69 5.92
N ASN A 203 -10.00 3.80 6.61
CA ASN A 203 -10.87 4.38 7.63
C ASN A 203 -11.98 5.28 7.05
N SER A 204 -12.87 4.71 6.25
CA SER A 204 -14.07 5.38 5.72
C SER A 204 -15.35 4.67 6.19
N ILE A 205 -16.49 5.36 6.16
CA ILE A 205 -17.77 4.76 6.59
C ILE A 205 -18.09 3.53 5.73
N GLU A 206 -17.93 3.66 4.41
CA GLU A 206 -18.23 2.62 3.44
C GLU A 206 -17.44 1.34 3.74
N MET A 207 -16.18 1.48 4.15
CA MET A 207 -15.33 0.35 4.53
C MET A 207 -15.72 -0.24 5.89
N LEU A 208 -16.07 0.59 6.87
CA LEU A 208 -16.47 0.13 8.19
C LEU A 208 -17.81 -0.63 8.15
N GLU A 209 -18.77 -0.16 7.36
CA GLU A 209 -20.09 -0.81 7.20
C GLU A 209 -19.98 -2.24 6.69
N GLU A 210 -18.99 -2.52 5.82
CA GLU A 210 -18.83 -3.82 5.18
C GLU A 210 -18.61 -4.97 6.14
N PHE A 211 -17.86 -4.77 7.23
CA PHE A 211 -17.58 -5.83 8.21
C PHE A 211 -18.36 -5.68 9.52
N THR A 212 -18.88 -4.48 9.82
CA THR A 212 -19.66 -4.23 11.05
C THR A 212 -20.92 -5.07 11.08
N LYS A 213 -21.57 -5.25 9.93
CA LYS A 213 -22.78 -6.09 9.78
C LYS A 213 -22.55 -7.56 10.14
N ASP A 214 -21.30 -8.02 10.12
CA ASP A 214 -20.90 -9.39 10.46
C ASP A 214 -20.49 -9.54 11.94
N GLY A 215 -20.70 -8.52 12.77
CA GLY A 215 -20.44 -8.57 14.22
C GLY A 215 -18.97 -8.40 14.63
N ILE A 216 -18.08 -8.07 13.68
CA ILE A 216 -16.67 -7.83 13.95
C ILE A 216 -16.49 -6.50 14.69
N ASN A 217 -15.74 -6.51 15.79
CA ASN A 217 -15.51 -5.33 16.63
C ASN A 217 -14.07 -4.77 16.57
N THR A 218 -13.21 -5.33 15.72
CA THR A 218 -11.79 -4.97 15.67
C THR A 218 -11.34 -4.78 14.23
N PHE A 219 -10.81 -3.61 13.93
CA PHE A 219 -10.36 -3.20 12.60
C PHE A 219 -8.91 -2.71 12.63
N VAL A 220 -8.09 -3.23 11.72
CA VAL A 220 -6.69 -2.85 11.54
C VAL A 220 -6.54 -2.12 10.21
N THR A 221 -5.94 -0.93 10.25
CA THR A 221 -5.65 -0.13 9.06
C THR A 221 -4.40 0.73 9.22
N GLY A 222 -4.04 1.50 8.19
CA GLY A 222 -2.94 2.46 8.24
C GLY A 222 -3.36 3.76 8.88
N ILE A 223 -4.25 4.49 8.21
CA ILE A 223 -4.64 5.86 8.59
C ILE A 223 -5.83 5.84 9.55
N THR A 224 -5.62 6.30 10.78
CA THR A 224 -6.67 6.46 11.80
C THR A 224 -6.75 7.87 12.38
N ALA A 225 -5.96 8.81 11.87
CA ALA A 225 -5.95 10.18 12.35
C ALA A 225 -7.37 10.75 12.40
N LYS A 226 -7.76 11.28 13.56
CA LYS A 226 -9.07 11.92 13.75
C LYS A 226 -9.02 13.37 13.25
N ASN A 227 -9.56 13.59 12.06
CA ASN A 227 -9.63 14.91 11.41
C ASN A 227 -11.01 15.10 10.73
N SER A 228 -11.21 16.22 10.05
CA SER A 228 -12.50 16.51 9.39
C SER A 228 -12.92 15.48 8.34
N HIS A 229 -11.97 14.81 7.69
CA HIS A 229 -12.23 13.77 6.69
C HIS A 229 -12.66 12.45 7.33
N SER A 230 -11.98 12.02 8.40
CA SER A 230 -12.26 10.75 9.09
C SER A 230 -13.28 10.85 10.23
N GLN A 231 -13.73 12.06 10.60
CA GLN A 231 -14.62 12.30 11.74
C GLN A 231 -15.87 11.41 11.68
N LYS A 232 -16.50 11.31 10.49
CA LYS A 232 -17.70 10.47 10.32
C LYS A 232 -17.41 8.98 10.50
N ALA A 233 -16.25 8.50 10.05
CA ALA A 233 -15.83 7.12 10.27
C ALA A 233 -15.61 6.83 11.76
N HIS A 234 -14.99 7.76 12.51
CA HIS A 234 -14.85 7.62 13.96
C HIS A 234 -16.19 7.66 14.70
N ASP A 235 -17.14 8.49 14.26
CA ASP A 235 -18.46 8.53 14.88
C ASP A 235 -19.26 7.26 14.60
N PHE A 236 -19.16 6.73 13.38
CA PHE A 236 -19.70 5.42 13.03
C PHE A 236 -19.08 4.31 13.90
N ALA A 237 -17.74 4.27 13.98
CA ALA A 237 -17.02 3.29 14.79
C ALA A 237 -17.43 3.37 16.27
N ARG A 238 -17.59 4.58 16.80
CA ARG A 238 -18.05 4.78 18.18
C ARG A 238 -19.46 4.30 18.42
N LYS A 239 -20.38 4.62 17.50
CA LYS A 239 -21.79 4.19 17.59
C LYS A 239 -21.93 2.67 17.55
N ASN A 240 -21.04 1.98 16.83
CA ASN A 240 -21.09 0.54 16.62
C ASN A 240 -20.07 -0.24 17.47
N GLU A 241 -19.46 0.40 18.47
CA GLU A 241 -18.50 -0.24 19.39
C GLU A 241 -17.32 -0.93 18.66
N LEU A 242 -16.77 -0.27 17.63
CA LEU A 242 -15.66 -0.77 16.83
C LEU A 242 -14.32 -0.21 17.30
N ASN A 243 -13.39 -1.09 17.61
CA ASN A 243 -12.02 -0.71 17.90
C ASN A 243 -11.23 -0.50 16.61
N LEU A 244 -10.55 0.64 16.50
CA LEU A 244 -9.69 0.96 15.36
C LEU A 244 -8.22 0.90 15.78
N LEU A 245 -7.40 0.20 15.01
CA LEU A 245 -5.95 0.11 15.19
C LEU A 245 -5.27 0.70 13.96
N GLY A 246 -4.50 1.77 14.15
CA GLY A 246 -3.78 2.49 13.11
C GLY A 246 -2.27 2.27 13.17
N GLY A 247 -1.66 2.08 12.01
CA GLY A 247 -0.23 1.83 11.86
C GLY A 247 0.51 2.73 10.86
N THR A 248 -0.08 3.84 10.41
CA THR A 248 0.36 4.68 9.27
C THR A 248 0.12 4.05 7.90
N HIS A 249 -0.04 4.90 6.89
CA HIS A 249 -0.24 4.48 5.50
C HIS A 249 0.95 3.64 5.01
N TYR A 250 2.16 4.19 5.13
CA TYR A 250 3.41 3.53 4.74
C TYR A 250 3.61 2.17 5.42
N SER A 251 3.57 2.12 6.76
CA SER A 251 4.01 0.92 7.47
C SER A 251 3.06 -0.26 7.30
N THR A 252 1.80 -0.02 6.92
CA THR A 252 0.81 -1.08 6.69
C THR A 252 0.88 -1.66 5.28
N GLU A 253 1.31 -0.88 4.28
CA GLU A 253 1.40 -1.33 2.89
C GLU A 253 2.78 -1.88 2.51
N LYS A 254 3.83 -1.58 3.29
CA LYS A 254 5.21 -2.04 3.00
C LYS A 254 5.35 -3.55 2.83
N PHE A 255 4.49 -4.35 3.48
CA PHE A 255 4.56 -5.81 3.41
C PHE A 255 4.28 -6.36 2.01
N ALA A 256 3.42 -5.70 1.21
CA ALA A 256 3.20 -6.09 -0.18
C ALA A 256 4.46 -5.85 -1.02
N CYS A 257 5.11 -4.70 -0.85
CA CYS A 257 6.36 -4.36 -1.53
C CYS A 257 7.50 -5.30 -1.13
N ILE A 258 7.58 -5.69 0.16
CA ILE A 258 8.52 -6.71 0.65
C ILE A 258 8.20 -8.08 0.02
N ALA A 259 6.92 -8.47 -0.08
CA ALA A 259 6.52 -9.72 -0.72
C ALA A 259 6.87 -9.73 -2.22
N MET A 260 6.76 -8.59 -2.90
CA MET A 260 7.13 -8.44 -4.31
C MET A 260 8.63 -8.67 -4.56
N VAL A 261 9.51 -8.47 -3.58
CA VAL A 261 10.92 -8.89 -3.70
C VAL A 261 11.03 -10.38 -4.03
N LYS A 262 10.19 -11.23 -3.40
CA LYS A 262 10.17 -12.68 -3.68
C LYS A 262 9.65 -12.97 -5.09
N TYR A 263 8.68 -12.19 -5.59
CA TYR A 263 8.19 -12.30 -6.96
C TYR A 263 9.33 -12.06 -7.96
N PHE A 264 10.04 -10.93 -7.84
CA PHE A 264 11.12 -10.58 -8.76
C PHE A 264 12.31 -11.56 -8.70
N LYS A 265 12.66 -12.04 -7.49
CA LYS A 265 13.68 -13.10 -7.34
C LYS A 265 13.28 -14.40 -8.04
N LYS A 266 12.00 -14.79 -7.98
CA LYS A 266 11.48 -15.95 -8.72
C LYS A 266 11.55 -15.76 -10.23
N GLU A 267 11.36 -14.53 -10.71
CA GLU A 267 11.55 -14.16 -12.11
C GLU A 267 13.03 -14.09 -12.53
N GLY A 268 13.98 -14.34 -11.61
CA GLY A 268 15.41 -14.34 -11.91
C GLY A 268 16.07 -12.97 -11.85
N LEU A 269 15.43 -11.99 -11.19
CA LEU A 269 15.99 -10.65 -10.99
C LEU A 269 16.43 -10.46 -9.53
N PRO A 270 17.67 -9.98 -9.28
CA PRO A 270 18.04 -9.41 -7.99
C PRO A 270 17.02 -8.35 -7.59
N ALA A 271 16.54 -8.43 -6.35
CA ALA A 271 15.57 -7.48 -5.85
C ALA A 271 15.75 -7.19 -4.36
N GLN A 272 15.45 -5.96 -3.97
CA GLN A 272 15.48 -5.49 -2.60
C GLN A 272 14.37 -4.47 -2.33
N PHE A 273 13.88 -4.46 -1.08
CA PHE A 273 12.94 -3.44 -0.61
C PHE A 273 13.72 -2.23 -0.11
N VAL A 274 13.23 -1.03 -0.42
CA VAL A 274 13.80 0.24 0.02
C VAL A 274 12.84 0.87 1.00
N ASP A 275 13.21 0.85 2.29
CA ASP A 275 12.43 1.48 3.35
C ASP A 275 12.32 3.01 3.16
N ASP A 276 11.21 3.55 3.67
CA ASP A 276 10.92 4.97 3.80
C ASP A 276 10.54 5.32 5.26
N VAL A 277 10.29 6.61 5.52
CA VAL A 277 9.94 7.14 6.84
C VAL A 277 8.41 7.21 7.02
N PRO A 278 7.84 6.59 8.07
CA PRO A 278 6.41 6.72 8.36
C PRO A 278 6.01 8.17 8.68
N VAL A 279 4.82 8.58 8.21
CA VAL A 279 4.19 9.85 8.61
C VAL A 279 3.33 9.58 9.85
N MET A 280 3.83 9.95 11.03
CA MET A 280 3.19 9.59 12.30
C MET A 280 1.84 10.30 12.52
N GLU A 281 1.61 11.42 11.83
CA GLU A 281 0.36 12.16 11.81
C GLU A 281 -0.79 11.41 11.10
N ASP A 282 -0.51 10.25 10.47
CA ASP A 282 -1.54 9.36 9.93
C ASP A 282 -2.42 8.73 11.02
N MET A 283 -2.03 8.79 12.29
CA MET A 283 -2.62 8.00 13.37
C MET A 283 -3.37 8.79 14.44
#